data_AF-X0WYE9-F1
#
_entry.id   AF-X0WYE9-F1
#
_cell.length_a   1.000
_cell.length_b   1.000
_cell.length_c   1.000
_cell.angle_alpha   90.00
_cell.angle_beta   90.00
_cell.angle_gamma   90.00
#
_symmetry.space_group_name_H-M   'P 1'
#
loop_
_entity.id
_entity.type
_entity.pdbx_description
1 polymer ?
#
loop_
_entity_poly.entity_id
_entity_poly.type
_entity_poly.pdbx_seq_one_letter_code
_entity_poly.pdbx_strand_id
1 'polypeptide(L)'
;MRKDIIYFEKAGPQNTDELLTLAKERAEELGIKDVVVATSHGGTAVKVQEVFGDPKFNVVAVTICEGFKDKGWTISDSERAKLTERGINVLTSIHALGADVASAFTDKYGGGYLVRAIRDTLYRFGQGMKVCVEIVLMAADAGL
;
A
#
# COMPACT_ATOMS: atom_id res chain seq x y z
N MET A 1 19.31 -5.17 -20.72
CA MET A 1 18.03 -5.88 -20.95
C MET A 1 16.97 -4.84 -21.27
N ARG A 2 16.17 -5.03 -22.32
CA ARG A 2 15.00 -4.19 -22.58
C ARG A 2 13.86 -4.61 -21.65
N LYS A 3 13.08 -3.66 -21.15
CA LYS A 3 11.93 -3.88 -20.26
C LYS A 3 10.80 -2.94 -20.66
N ASP A 4 9.57 -3.37 -20.37
CA ASP A 4 8.37 -2.61 -20.68
C ASP A 4 7.81 -1.89 -19.44
N ILE A 5 7.18 -0.75 -19.69
CA ILE A 5 6.45 0.06 -18.71
C ILE A 5 5.13 0.51 -19.33
N ILE A 6 4.04 0.39 -18.56
CA ILE A 6 2.70 0.78 -18.99
C ILE A 6 2.30 2.07 -18.28
N TYR A 7 1.71 3.00 -19.03
CA TYR A 7 1.15 4.24 -18.51
C TYR A 7 -0.36 4.21 -18.69
N PHE A 8 -1.10 4.21 -17.57
CA PHE A 8 -2.54 4.38 -17.61
C PHE A 8 -2.91 5.83 -17.89
N GLU A 9 -3.86 6.05 -18.79
CA GLU A 9 -4.30 7.41 -19.17
C GLU A 9 -4.92 8.17 -17.98
N LYS A 10 -5.62 7.45 -17.10
CA LYS A 10 -6.30 8.02 -15.93
C LYS A 10 -5.97 7.22 -14.68
N ALA A 11 -5.85 7.90 -13.55
CA ALA A 11 -5.77 7.24 -12.25
C ALA A 11 -7.15 6.67 -11.85
N GLY A 12 -7.15 5.65 -10.99
CA GLY A 12 -8.36 5.15 -10.35
C GLY A 12 -8.47 3.62 -10.28
N PRO A 13 -9.56 3.13 -9.66
CA PRO A 13 -9.76 1.71 -9.39
C PRO A 13 -9.94 0.86 -10.66
N GLN A 14 -10.32 1.48 -11.78
CA GLN A 14 -10.48 0.80 -13.07
C GLN A 14 -9.19 0.12 -13.57
N ASN A 15 -8.03 0.58 -13.10
CA ASN A 15 -6.74 0.02 -13.50
C ASN A 15 -6.31 -1.20 -12.66
N THR A 16 -7.04 -1.53 -11.59
CA THR A 16 -6.57 -2.48 -10.56
C THR A 16 -6.27 -3.86 -11.16
N ASP A 17 -7.17 -4.41 -11.97
CA ASP A 17 -7.05 -5.79 -12.43
C ASP A 17 -5.90 -5.95 -13.45
N GLU A 18 -5.73 -4.97 -14.36
CA GLU A 18 -4.61 -4.92 -15.29
C GLU A 18 -3.28 -4.68 -14.55
N LEU A 19 -3.26 -3.75 -13.59
CA LEU A 19 -2.08 -3.49 -12.75
C LEU A 19 -1.60 -4.76 -12.03
N LEU A 20 -2.52 -5.53 -11.44
CA LEU A 20 -2.17 -6.77 -10.74
C LEU A 20 -1.60 -7.83 -11.68
N THR A 21 -2.12 -7.91 -12.91
CA THR A 21 -1.60 -8.82 -13.94
C THR A 21 -0.17 -8.45 -14.31
N LEU A 22 0.07 -7.18 -14.64
CA LEU A 22 1.41 -6.65 -14.98
C LEU A 22 2.41 -6.78 -13.82
N ALA A 23 1.94 -6.55 -12.58
CA ALA A 23 2.75 -6.71 -11.39
C ALA A 23 3.17 -8.16 -11.18
N LYS A 24 2.27 -9.12 -11.40
CA LYS A 24 2.57 -10.55 -11.29
C LYS A 24 3.60 -11.00 -12.33
N GLU A 25 3.39 -10.63 -13.59
CA GLU A 25 4.34 -10.94 -14.67
C GLU A 25 5.75 -10.44 -14.32
N ARG A 26 5.87 -9.20 -13.83
CA ARG A 26 7.15 -8.63 -13.41
C ARG A 26 7.73 -9.34 -12.19
N ALA A 27 6.90 -9.68 -11.20
CA ALA A 27 7.35 -10.40 -10.02
C ALA A 27 7.91 -11.77 -10.39
N GLU A 28 7.23 -12.51 -11.27
CA GLU A 28 7.67 -13.82 -11.75
C GLU A 28 8.95 -13.72 -12.60
N GLU A 29 9.04 -12.73 -13.49
CA GLU A 29 10.24 -12.45 -14.29
C GLU A 29 11.49 -12.20 -13.42
N LEU A 30 11.31 -11.55 -12.27
CA LEU A 30 12.39 -11.19 -11.36
C LEU A 30 12.59 -12.17 -10.20
N GLY A 31 11.73 -13.19 -10.06
CA GLY A 31 11.75 -14.10 -8.92
C GLY A 31 11.42 -13.42 -7.57
N ILE A 32 10.65 -12.33 -7.60
CA ILE A 32 10.18 -11.62 -6.41
C ILE A 32 9.06 -12.41 -5.75
N LYS A 33 9.11 -12.55 -4.43
CA LYS A 33 8.13 -13.31 -3.64
C LYS A 33 7.27 -12.41 -2.74
N ASP A 34 7.81 -11.30 -2.28
CA ASP A 34 7.10 -10.39 -1.39
C ASP A 34 6.22 -9.40 -2.17
N VAL A 35 4.94 -9.35 -1.80
CA VAL A 35 3.92 -8.52 -2.43
C VAL A 35 3.23 -7.70 -1.36
N VAL A 36 3.55 -6.42 -1.30
CA VAL A 36 2.97 -5.48 -0.34
C VAL A 36 1.88 -4.67 -1.03
N VAL A 37 0.68 -4.63 -0.45
CA VAL A 37 -0.47 -3.92 -1.02
C VAL A 37 -1.16 -3.01 -0.01
N ALA A 38 -1.45 -1.78 -0.43
CA ALA A 38 -2.29 -0.87 0.33
C ALA A 38 -3.77 -1.24 0.19
N THR A 39 -4.50 -1.28 1.30
CA THR A 39 -5.94 -1.53 1.28
C THR A 39 -6.62 -0.89 2.48
N SER A 40 -7.75 -0.21 2.29
CA SER A 40 -8.53 0.33 3.41
C SER A 40 -9.42 -0.75 4.03
N HIS A 41 -10.36 -1.27 3.23
CA HIS A 41 -11.37 -2.25 3.66
C HIS A 41 -11.08 -3.70 3.21
N GLY A 42 -9.85 -3.97 2.78
CA GLY A 42 -9.44 -5.31 2.37
C GLY A 42 -9.75 -5.70 0.91
N GLY A 43 -10.67 -5.01 0.22
CA GLY A 43 -11.07 -5.36 -1.16
C GLY A 43 -9.90 -5.52 -2.15
N THR A 44 -8.92 -4.62 -2.13
CA THR A 44 -7.73 -4.74 -3.00
C THR A 44 -6.86 -5.93 -2.61
N ALA A 45 -6.67 -6.19 -1.31
CA ALA A 45 -5.89 -7.33 -0.83
C ALA A 45 -6.53 -8.68 -1.20
N VAL A 46 -7.87 -8.74 -1.24
CA VAL A 46 -8.60 -9.91 -1.76
C VAL A 46 -8.23 -10.17 -3.22
N LYS A 47 -8.30 -9.15 -4.09
CA LYS A 47 -7.91 -9.28 -5.50
C LYS A 47 -6.45 -9.67 -5.66
N VAL A 48 -5.56 -9.11 -4.84
CA VAL A 48 -4.14 -9.50 -4.84
C VAL A 48 -3.99 -10.96 -4.50
N GLN A 49 -4.70 -11.47 -3.48
CA GLN A 49 -4.66 -12.88 -3.12
C GLN A 49 -5.21 -13.81 -4.20
N GLU A 50 -6.20 -13.36 -4.99
CA GLU A 50 -6.70 -14.12 -6.14
C GLU A 50 -5.63 -14.25 -7.25
N VAL A 51 -4.82 -13.20 -7.45
CA VAL A 51 -3.77 -13.16 -8.49
C VAL A 51 -2.45 -13.82 -8.01
N PHE A 52 -2.08 -13.57 -6.75
CA PHE A 52 -0.83 -13.99 -6.10
C PHE A 52 -1.02 -15.12 -5.09
N GLY A 53 -2.13 -15.87 -5.14
CA GLY A 53 -2.45 -16.94 -4.18
C GLY A 53 -1.56 -18.19 -4.23
N ASP A 54 -0.53 -18.20 -5.08
CA ASP A 54 0.50 -19.24 -5.06
C ASP A 54 1.30 -19.13 -3.74
N PRO A 55 1.46 -20.23 -2.97
CA PRO A 55 2.20 -20.24 -1.71
C PRO A 55 3.63 -19.70 -1.78
N LYS A 56 4.22 -19.59 -2.97
CA LYS A 56 5.54 -18.97 -3.16
C LYS A 56 5.55 -17.47 -2.86
N PHE A 57 4.39 -16.79 -2.92
CA PHE A 57 4.28 -15.37 -2.66
C PHE A 57 3.89 -15.10 -1.21
N ASN A 58 4.57 -14.12 -0.59
CA ASN A 58 4.22 -13.55 0.70
C ASN A 58 3.40 -12.28 0.46
N VAL A 59 2.10 -12.31 0.78
CA VAL A 59 1.21 -11.17 0.59
C VAL A 59 1.00 -10.42 1.92
N VAL A 60 1.36 -9.14 1.93
CA VAL A 60 1.20 -8.24 3.07
C VAL A 60 0.21 -7.13 2.72
N ALA A 61 -0.93 -7.12 3.38
CA ALA A 61 -1.94 -6.08 3.30
C ALA A 61 -1.67 -4.98 4.34
N VAL A 62 -1.27 -3.80 3.88
CA VAL A 62 -1.07 -2.62 4.74
C VAL A 62 -2.34 -1.78 4.73
N THR A 63 -2.90 -1.59 5.91
CA THR A 63 -4.16 -0.88 6.15
C THR A 63 -3.92 0.48 6.79
N ILE A 64 -4.89 1.38 6.60
CA ILE A 64 -4.82 2.73 7.15
C ILE A 64 -4.90 2.72 8.68
N CYS A 65 -4.19 3.64 9.32
CA CYS A 65 -4.14 3.73 10.78
C CYS A 65 -5.48 4.18 11.39
N GLU A 66 -5.70 3.82 12.66
CA GLU A 66 -6.93 4.10 13.42
C GLU A 66 -7.25 5.61 13.52
N GLY A 67 -6.25 6.48 13.36
CA GLY A 67 -6.45 7.94 13.33
C GLY A 67 -7.38 8.43 12.21
N PHE A 68 -7.68 7.60 11.22
CA PHE A 68 -8.62 7.90 10.13
C PHE A 68 -10.02 7.31 10.34
N LYS A 69 -10.35 6.81 11.53
CA LYS A 69 -11.66 6.20 11.83
C LYS A 69 -12.83 7.10 11.49
N ASP A 70 -12.74 8.40 11.80
CA ASP A 70 -13.80 9.37 11.53
C ASP A 70 -14.04 9.62 10.03
N LYS A 71 -13.10 9.19 9.17
CA LYS A 71 -13.27 9.19 7.71
C LYS A 71 -13.92 7.91 7.20
N GLY A 72 -14.12 6.92 8.07
CA GLY A 72 -14.66 5.60 7.72
C GLY A 72 -13.70 4.76 6.89
N TRP A 73 -12.38 5.03 6.93
CA TRP A 73 -11.39 4.34 6.10
C TRP A 73 -10.73 3.15 6.77
N THR A 74 -10.85 3.05 8.10
CA THR A 74 -10.21 2.01 8.91
C THR A 74 -10.86 0.66 8.66
N ILE A 75 -10.03 -0.38 8.58
CA ILE A 75 -10.49 -1.76 8.49
C ILE A 75 -11.27 -2.15 9.77
N SER A 76 -12.41 -2.81 9.62
CA SER A 76 -13.14 -3.41 10.75
C SER A 76 -12.53 -4.74 11.17
N ASP A 77 -12.82 -5.20 12.39
CA ASP A 77 -12.38 -6.51 12.88
C ASP A 77 -12.88 -7.65 11.98
N SER A 78 -14.12 -7.53 11.47
CA SER A 78 -14.70 -8.53 10.57
C SER A 78 -14.00 -8.57 9.20
N GLU A 79 -13.56 -7.43 8.68
CA GLU A 79 -12.80 -7.35 7.43
C GLU A 79 -11.38 -7.88 7.62
N ARG A 80 -10.74 -7.54 8.74
CA ARG A 80 -9.43 -8.09 9.11
C ARG A 80 -9.47 -9.61 9.20
N ALA A 81 -10.45 -10.17 9.91
CA ALA A 81 -10.61 -11.61 10.08
C ALA A 81 -10.69 -12.34 8.72
N LYS A 82 -11.48 -11.81 7.78
CA LYS A 82 -11.61 -12.36 6.41
C LYS A 82 -10.29 -12.39 5.65
N LEU A 83 -9.40 -11.42 5.86
CA LEU A 83 -8.08 -11.41 5.22
C LEU A 83 -7.14 -12.42 5.87
N THR A 84 -7.09 -12.45 7.20
CA THR A 84 -6.21 -13.36 7.95
C THR A 84 -6.59 -14.83 7.74
N GLU A 85 -7.89 -15.15 7.64
CA GLU A 85 -8.38 -16.50 7.33
C GLU A 85 -7.92 -16.99 5.94
N ARG A 86 -7.59 -16.07 5.04
CA ARG A 86 -7.05 -16.36 3.70
C ARG A 86 -5.52 -16.44 3.67
N GLY A 87 -4.87 -16.38 4.84
CA GLY A 87 -3.42 -16.43 4.98
C GLY A 87 -2.71 -15.11 4.64
N ILE A 88 -3.44 -13.99 4.57
CA ILE A 88 -2.86 -12.68 4.26
C ILE A 88 -2.35 -12.05 5.56
N ASN A 89 -1.09 -11.61 5.56
CA ASN A 89 -0.54 -10.82 6.67
C ASN A 89 -1.15 -9.41 6.64
N VAL A 90 -1.73 -8.95 7.75
CA VAL A 90 -2.39 -7.63 7.81
C VAL A 90 -1.65 -6.72 8.78
N LEU A 91 -1.09 -5.63 8.25
CA LEU A 91 -0.42 -4.59 9.03
C LEU A 91 -1.31 -3.35 9.17
N THR A 92 -1.37 -2.80 10.38
CA THR A 92 -1.86 -1.45 10.66
C THR A 92 -0.84 -0.75 11.54
N SER A 93 -0.28 0.36 11.06
CA SER A 93 0.71 1.14 11.80
C SER A 93 0.62 2.62 11.41
N ILE A 94 1.42 3.47 12.04
CA ILE A 94 1.56 4.87 11.61
C ILE A 94 2.09 4.89 10.17
N HIS A 95 1.53 5.78 9.37
CA HIS A 95 1.98 6.06 8.01
C HIS A 95 3.41 6.63 8.02
N ALA A 96 4.32 5.95 7.31
CA ALA A 96 5.73 6.34 7.30
C ALA A 96 6.01 7.68 6.60
N LEU A 97 5.12 8.14 5.71
CA LEU A 97 5.31 9.32 4.86
C LEU A 97 4.17 10.35 5.01
N GLY A 98 3.69 10.56 6.23
CA GLY A 98 2.73 11.62 6.59
C GLY A 98 1.63 11.13 7.53
N ALA A 99 0.76 12.03 8.02
CA ALA A 99 -0.22 11.71 9.08
C ALA A 99 0.43 11.08 10.34
N ASP A 100 1.69 11.45 10.57
CA ASP A 100 2.53 11.07 11.70
C ASP A 100 2.62 12.23 12.72
N VAL A 101 3.48 12.08 13.73
CA VAL A 101 3.68 13.12 14.76
C VAL A 101 4.12 14.45 14.13
N ALA A 102 5.05 14.44 13.17
CA ALA A 102 5.52 15.65 12.52
C ALA A 102 4.41 16.37 11.72
N SER A 103 3.52 15.59 11.10
CA SER A 103 2.32 16.11 10.43
C SER A 103 1.40 16.81 11.42
N ALA A 104 1.11 16.18 12.56
CA ALA A 104 0.24 16.77 13.59
C ALA A 104 0.78 18.10 14.16
N PHE A 105 2.10 18.19 14.37
CA PHE A 105 2.74 19.44 14.76
C PHE A 105 2.61 20.51 13.67
N THR A 106 2.85 20.13 12.42
CA THR A 106 2.73 21.05 11.28
C THR A 106 1.30 21.57 11.12
N ASP A 107 0.29 20.72 11.29
CA ASP A 107 -1.12 21.12 11.17
C ASP A 107 -1.54 22.10 12.27
N LYS A 108 -0.98 21.95 13.49
CA LYS A 108 -1.31 22.80 14.64
C LYS A 108 -0.50 24.10 14.70
N TYR A 109 0.79 24.03 14.37
CA TYR A 109 1.75 25.11 14.62
C TYR A 109 2.33 25.71 13.33
N GLY A 110 2.03 25.13 12.16
CA GLY A 110 2.66 25.47 10.89
C GLY A 110 4.08 24.91 10.76
N GLY A 111 4.76 25.29 9.67
CA GLY A 111 6.12 24.86 9.37
C GLY A 111 6.22 23.74 8.32
N GLY A 112 7.45 23.36 8.00
CA GLY A 112 7.76 22.24 7.11
C GLY A 112 8.55 21.17 7.86
N TYR A 113 8.48 19.93 7.37
CA TYR A 113 9.24 18.80 7.88
C TYR A 113 9.73 17.93 6.72
N LEU A 114 10.89 17.30 6.88
CA LEU A 114 11.58 16.61 5.79
C LEU A 114 10.71 15.51 5.14
N VAL A 115 9.98 14.74 5.95
CA VAL A 115 9.10 13.67 5.48
C VAL A 115 8.03 14.20 4.52
N ARG A 116 7.52 15.43 4.73
CA ARG A 116 6.60 16.08 3.78
C ARG A 116 7.24 16.36 2.43
N ALA A 117 8.50 16.80 2.40
CA ALA A 117 9.20 17.06 1.14
C ALA A 117 9.38 15.76 0.33
N ILE A 118 9.70 14.64 1.00
CA ILE A 118 9.79 13.31 0.37
C ILE A 118 8.42 12.90 -0.18
N ARG A 119 7.37 13.02 0.63
CA ARG A 119 5.99 12.73 0.23
C ARG A 119 5.57 13.52 -1.00
N ASP A 120 5.73 14.85 -0.94
CA ASP A 120 5.28 15.76 -1.99
C ASP A 120 6.09 15.54 -3.28
N THR A 121 7.35 15.11 -3.17
CA THR A 121 8.17 14.64 -4.30
C THR A 121 7.59 13.39 -4.95
N LEU A 122 7.22 12.37 -4.16
CA LEU A 122 6.63 11.14 -4.70
C LEU A 122 5.26 11.39 -5.33
N TYR A 123 4.48 12.34 -4.79
CA TYR A 123 3.22 12.78 -5.41
C TYR A 123 3.39 13.44 -6.78
N ARG A 124 4.60 13.81 -7.19
CA ARG A 124 4.86 14.25 -8.57
C ARG A 124 4.68 13.13 -9.59
N PHE A 125 4.84 11.88 -9.19
CA PHE A 125 4.54 10.70 -10.02
C PHE A 125 3.08 10.25 -9.91
N GLY A 126 2.40 10.61 -8.82
CA GLY A 126 1.00 10.28 -8.55
C GLY A 126 0.78 9.82 -7.12
N GLN A 127 -0.50 9.77 -6.69
CA GLN A 127 -0.87 9.33 -5.33
C GLN A 127 -0.39 7.90 -5.05
N GLY A 128 -0.58 6.98 -6.01
CA GLY A 128 -0.18 5.58 -5.88
C GLY A 128 1.32 5.38 -5.66
N MET A 129 2.18 6.17 -6.34
CA MET A 129 3.64 6.04 -6.20
C MET A 129 4.10 6.29 -4.76
N LYS A 130 3.60 7.36 -4.13
CA LYS A 130 3.88 7.64 -2.72
C LYS A 130 3.42 6.50 -1.83
N VAL A 131 2.21 6.00 -2.05
CA VAL A 131 1.63 4.91 -1.26
C VAL A 131 2.47 3.64 -1.39
N CYS A 132 2.94 3.28 -2.59
CA CYS A 132 3.83 2.13 -2.80
C CYS A 132 5.10 2.22 -1.94
N VAL A 133 5.74 3.39 -1.88
CA VAL A 133 6.95 3.57 -1.04
C VAL A 133 6.59 3.51 0.45
N GLU A 134 5.50 4.17 0.86
CA GLU A 134 5.09 4.23 2.26
C GLU A 134 4.77 2.85 2.85
N ILE A 135 3.98 2.03 2.16
CA ILE A 135 3.58 0.71 2.67
C ILE A 135 4.76 -0.26 2.74
N VAL A 136 5.75 -0.13 1.86
CA VAL A 136 6.97 -0.95 1.90
C VAL A 136 7.81 -0.58 3.10
N LEU A 137 7.95 0.72 3.43
CA LEU A 137 8.63 1.15 4.65
C LEU A 137 7.92 0.62 5.90
N MET A 138 6.59 0.71 5.94
CA MET A 138 5.80 0.20 7.07
C MET A 138 5.93 -1.31 7.24
N ALA A 139 5.82 -2.09 6.15
CA ALA A 139 5.94 -3.54 6.19
C ALA A 139 7.34 -4.00 6.61
N ALA A 140 8.38 -3.40 6.02
CA ALA A 140 9.76 -3.74 6.34
C ALA A 140 10.12 -3.45 7.81
N ASP A 141 9.67 -2.32 8.36
CA ASP A 141 9.91 -1.96 9.77
C ASP A 141 9.17 -2.91 10.74
N ALA A 142 8.04 -3.47 10.32
CA ALA A 142 7.29 -4.47 11.08
C ALA A 142 7.89 -5.90 10.98
N GLY A 143 8.94 -6.10 10.16
CA GLY A 143 9.54 -7.42 9.93
C GLY A 143 8.66 -8.36 9.10
N LEU A 144 7.82 -7.81 8.22
CA LEU A 144 6.89 -8.52 7.34
C LEU A 144 7.36 -8.58 5.89
#